data_AF-A0A836RQX7-F1
#
_entry.id   AF-A0A836RQX7-F1
#
_cell.length_a   1.000
_cell.length_b   1.000
_cell.length_c   1.000
_cell.angle_alpha   90.00
_cell.angle_beta   90.00
_cell.angle_gamma   90.00
#
_symmetry.space_group_name_H-M   'P 1'
#
loop_
_entity.id
_entity.type
_entity.pdbx_description
1 polymer ?
#
loop_
_entity_poly.entity_id
_entity_poly.type
_entity_poly.pdbx_seq_one_letter_code
_entity_poly.pdbx_strand_id
1 'polypeptide(L)'
;MSEGEGLVFILVNDKLKQFSQHLACIDCGISYEEISPRMFSFNSPYGACERCDGLGTKMEIDPQKVIINPDLSIPEGAIGPWGEPSRWTMMLLEGLARHYNFDLDLPYRDLPPKIKKIILYGSDEPIKISYSRRDGTGHGVFEEDFEGVIPNQMRRYHETESQVVRQEIERYMAISPCPACKGSRLKPQSLAIKIRGKNIYDLTRVSIKEARGFFANLGLSGRDEKIAGELCKEIMKRLGFLTKVGLDYITLDRATDSLSAGEEQRVRLANQIGSGLVGVLY
;
A
#
# COMPACT_ATOMS: atom_id res chain seq x y z
N MET A 1 25.37 3.05 40.12
CA MET A 1 26.16 3.38 38.92
C MET A 1 25.52 2.66 37.75
N SER A 2 24.65 3.34 37.01
CA SER A 2 24.13 2.86 35.73
C SER A 2 24.92 3.54 34.62
N GLU A 3 26.18 3.13 34.44
CA GLU A 3 26.96 3.61 33.29
C GLU A 3 26.59 2.76 32.06
N GLY A 4 26.28 3.42 30.95
CA GLY A 4 26.12 2.78 29.64
C GLY A 4 24.70 2.52 29.13
N GLU A 5 23.62 2.93 29.81
CA GLU A 5 22.21 2.82 29.33
C GLU A 5 21.84 1.43 28.75
N GLY A 6 22.40 0.35 29.33
CA GLY A 6 22.17 -1.02 28.88
C GLY A 6 23.12 -1.53 27.79
N LEU A 7 24.13 -0.74 27.40
CA LEU A 7 25.20 -1.10 26.44
C LEU A 7 26.51 -1.45 27.16
N VAL A 8 27.15 -2.53 26.71
CA VAL A 8 28.46 -2.98 27.22
C VAL A 8 29.38 -3.33 26.06
N PHE A 9 30.59 -2.78 26.09
CA PHE A 9 31.67 -3.09 25.17
C PHE A 9 32.72 -3.96 25.88
N ILE A 10 33.02 -5.13 25.34
CA ILE A 10 33.99 -6.09 25.88
C ILE A 10 35.08 -6.34 24.85
N LEU A 11 36.32 -6.01 25.18
CA LEU A 11 37.47 -6.32 24.33
C LEU A 11 37.97 -7.75 24.64
N VAL A 12 37.91 -8.66 23.66
CA VAL A 12 38.42 -10.04 23.77
C VAL A 12 39.38 -10.32 22.63
N ASN A 13 40.67 -10.55 22.93
CA ASN A 13 41.74 -10.79 21.94
C ASN A 13 41.76 -9.74 20.82
N ASP A 14 41.81 -8.46 21.21
CA ASP A 14 41.76 -7.29 20.31
C ASP A 14 40.51 -7.20 19.41
N LYS A 15 39.49 -8.01 19.68
CA LYS A 15 38.17 -7.91 19.05
C LYS A 15 37.17 -7.31 20.03
N LEU A 16 36.65 -6.14 19.68
CA LEU A 16 35.56 -5.50 20.41
C LEU A 16 34.26 -6.29 20.19
N LYS A 17 33.73 -6.89 21.24
CA LYS A 17 32.39 -7.50 21.28
C LYS A 17 31.45 -6.53 21.98
N GLN A 18 30.24 -6.40 21.46
CA GLN A 18 29.26 -5.44 21.94
C GLN A 18 28.00 -6.17 22.39
N PHE A 19 27.41 -5.72 23.49
CA PHE A 19 26.22 -6.31 24.11
C PHE A 19 25.24 -5.19 24.47
N SER A 20 23.95 -5.44 24.27
CA SER A 20 22.85 -4.55 24.66
C SER A 20 21.81 -5.35 25.45
N GLN A 21 21.29 -4.78 26.52
CA GLN A 21 20.12 -5.32 27.24
C GLN A 21 18.80 -5.04 26.51
N HIS A 22 18.78 -4.04 25.64
CA HIS A 22 17.65 -3.73 24.78
C HIS A 22 17.81 -4.40 23.40
N LEU A 23 16.70 -4.70 22.74
CA LEU A 23 16.69 -5.13 21.34
C LEU A 23 17.03 -3.92 20.46
N ALA A 24 18.27 -3.44 20.50
CA ALA A 24 18.71 -2.27 19.77
C ALA A 24 19.88 -2.60 18.84
N CYS A 25 19.80 -2.10 17.62
CA CYS A 25 20.90 -2.06 16.67
C CYS A 25 21.83 -0.92 17.06
N ILE A 26 23.02 -1.23 17.56
CA ILE A 26 23.98 -0.22 18.02
C ILE A 26 24.63 0.49 16.82
N ASP A 27 24.81 -0.20 15.68
CA ASP A 27 25.37 0.38 14.45
C ASP A 27 24.47 1.45 13.82
N CYS A 28 23.16 1.32 14.01
CA CYS A 28 22.15 2.13 13.33
C CYS A 28 21.21 2.89 14.27
N GLY A 29 21.37 2.73 15.59
CA GLY A 29 20.58 3.39 16.63
C GLY A 29 19.11 2.95 16.73
N ILE A 30 18.69 1.92 15.99
CA ILE A 30 17.30 1.46 15.96
C ILE A 30 17.02 0.61 17.18
N SER A 31 16.14 1.06 18.07
CA SER A 31 15.61 0.28 19.18
C SER A 31 14.29 -0.38 18.82
N TYR A 32 14.12 -1.65 19.17
CA TYR A 32 12.89 -2.42 19.05
C TYR A 32 12.21 -2.53 20.41
N GLU A 33 10.88 -2.42 20.41
CA GLU A 33 10.06 -2.79 21.56
C GLU A 33 10.14 -4.29 21.85
N GLU A 34 9.68 -4.70 23.03
CA GLU A 34 9.61 -6.12 23.38
C GLU A 34 8.75 -6.89 22.38
N ILE A 35 9.29 -7.98 21.84
CA ILE A 35 8.62 -8.78 20.82
C ILE A 35 7.35 -9.39 21.41
N SER A 36 6.20 -8.95 20.91
CA SER A 36 4.90 -9.44 21.33
C SER A 36 4.02 -9.82 20.13
N PRO A 37 3.02 -10.70 20.30
CA PRO A 37 2.11 -11.09 19.21
C PRO A 37 1.40 -9.91 18.54
N ARG A 38 1.15 -8.82 19.28
CA ARG A 38 0.44 -7.63 18.76
C ARG A 38 1.24 -6.91 17.67
N MET A 39 2.57 -6.99 17.70
CA MET A 39 3.43 -6.44 16.65
C MET A 39 3.19 -7.11 15.29
N PHE A 40 2.68 -8.35 15.27
CA PHE A 40 2.40 -9.08 14.05
C PHE A 40 0.94 -9.00 13.60
N SER A 41 0.12 -8.22 14.32
CA SER A 41 -1.28 -7.99 13.97
C SER A 41 -1.42 -6.68 13.20
N PHE A 42 -1.87 -6.77 11.94
CA PHE A 42 -2.24 -5.59 11.16
C PHE A 42 -3.53 -4.91 11.66
N ASN A 43 -4.28 -5.56 12.55
CA ASN A 43 -5.45 -4.99 13.23
C ASN A 43 -5.08 -4.27 14.53
N SER A 44 -3.78 -4.14 14.84
CA SER A 44 -3.28 -3.49 16.04
C SER A 44 -2.37 -2.33 15.65
N PRO A 45 -2.47 -1.14 16.28
CA PRO A 45 -1.62 0.00 15.96
C PRO A 45 -0.12 -0.28 16.19
N TYR A 46 0.21 -1.26 17.03
CA TYR A 46 1.58 -1.72 17.28
C TYR A 46 2.20 -2.41 16.05
N GLY A 47 1.40 -3.16 15.29
CA GLY A 47 1.87 -3.93 14.13
C GLY A 47 1.49 -3.35 12.78
N ALA A 48 0.41 -2.57 12.71
CA ALA A 48 -0.16 -2.03 11.48
C ALA A 48 0.77 -1.03 10.78
N CYS A 49 0.87 -1.13 9.45
CA CYS A 49 1.54 -0.13 8.64
C CYS A 49 0.87 1.24 8.82
N GLU A 50 1.62 2.22 9.29
CA GLU A 50 1.14 3.58 9.58
C GLU A 50 0.65 4.34 8.35
N ARG A 51 1.10 3.97 7.16
CA ARG A 51 0.69 4.65 5.93
C ARG A 51 -0.70 4.22 5.46
N CYS A 52 -1.15 3.01 5.78
CA CYS A 52 -2.43 2.46 5.32
C CYS A 52 -3.27 1.84 6.44
N ASP A 53 -2.95 2.13 7.71
CA ASP A 53 -3.64 1.62 8.90
C ASP A 53 -3.90 0.12 8.87
N GLY A 54 -2.93 -0.65 8.35
CA GLY A 54 -3.04 -2.11 8.27
C GLY A 54 -3.95 -2.65 7.15
N LEU A 55 -4.52 -1.80 6.29
CA LEU A 55 -5.32 -2.24 5.14
C LEU A 55 -4.47 -2.95 4.09
N GLY A 56 -3.20 -2.52 3.93
CA GLY A 56 -2.26 -3.05 2.95
C GLY A 56 -2.44 -2.48 1.55
N THR A 57 -3.55 -1.78 1.32
CA THR A 57 -3.90 -1.13 0.06
C THR A 57 -4.12 0.36 0.27
N LYS A 58 -4.13 1.11 -0.82
CA LYS A 58 -4.61 2.49 -0.87
C LYS A 58 -5.56 2.67 -2.05
N MET A 59 -6.54 3.54 -1.84
CA MET A 59 -7.30 4.12 -2.94
C MET A 59 -6.48 5.29 -3.48
N GLU A 60 -6.00 5.16 -4.71
CA GLU A 60 -5.25 6.20 -5.41
C GLU A 60 -5.88 6.44 -6.78
N ILE A 61 -5.71 7.66 -7.32
CA ILE A 61 -6.14 7.95 -8.69
C ILE A 61 -5.27 7.14 -9.66
N ASP A 62 -5.92 6.40 -10.55
CA ASP A 62 -5.29 5.62 -11.59
C ASP A 62 -5.13 6.47 -12.86
N PRO A 63 -3.90 6.77 -13.31
CA PRO A 63 -3.67 7.54 -14.53
C PRO A 63 -4.40 6.96 -15.75
N GLN A 64 -4.53 5.64 -15.84
CA GLN A 64 -5.18 4.99 -16.98
C GLN A 64 -6.70 5.17 -16.97
N LYS A 65 -7.31 5.38 -15.80
CA LYS A 65 -8.74 5.69 -15.70
C LYS A 65 -9.02 7.18 -15.91
N VAL A 66 -8.06 8.04 -15.56
CA VAL A 66 -8.16 9.50 -15.79
C VAL A 66 -8.16 9.82 -17.28
N ILE A 67 -7.36 9.11 -18.08
CA ILE A 67 -7.28 9.29 -19.53
C ILE A 67 -8.37 8.44 -20.19
N ILE A 68 -9.53 9.05 -20.47
CA ILE A 68 -10.70 8.32 -21.02
C ILE A 68 -10.52 8.05 -22.51
N ASN A 69 -10.00 9.02 -23.26
CA ASN A 69 -9.80 8.88 -24.70
C ASN A 69 -8.48 9.54 -25.13
N PRO A 70 -7.40 8.76 -25.32
CA PRO A 70 -6.10 9.31 -25.69
C PRO A 70 -6.01 9.79 -27.16
N ASP A 71 -7.03 9.50 -27.99
CA ASP A 71 -7.09 9.93 -29.39
C ASP A 71 -7.67 11.35 -29.55
N LEU A 72 -8.28 11.91 -28.50
CA LEU A 72 -8.75 13.29 -28.46
C LEU A 72 -7.69 14.21 -27.87
N SER A 73 -7.78 15.50 -28.18
CA SER A 73 -7.01 16.52 -27.47
C SER A 73 -7.55 16.73 -26.05
N ILE A 74 -6.79 17.47 -25.23
CA ILE A 74 -7.23 17.76 -23.85
C ILE A 74 -8.52 18.58 -23.83
N PRO A 75 -8.68 19.66 -24.63
CA PRO A 75 -9.93 20.42 -24.68
C PRO A 75 -11.13 19.63 -25.19
N GLU A 76 -10.90 18.63 -26.04
CA GLU A 76 -11.94 17.76 -26.59
C GLU A 76 -12.37 16.63 -25.63
N GLY A 77 -11.79 16.56 -24.43
CA GLY A 77 -12.23 15.62 -23.38
C GLY A 77 -11.38 14.36 -23.23
N ALA A 78 -10.09 14.40 -23.60
CA ALA A 78 -9.18 13.27 -23.32
C ALA A 78 -9.05 12.94 -21.82
N ILE A 79 -9.22 13.95 -20.95
CA ILE A 79 -9.06 13.86 -19.50
C ILE A 79 -10.44 13.87 -18.81
N GLY A 80 -10.82 12.72 -18.27
CA GLY A 80 -12.14 12.48 -17.69
C GLY A 80 -12.58 13.46 -16.60
N PRO A 81 -11.74 13.73 -15.57
CA PRO A 81 -12.08 14.68 -14.52
C PRO A 81 -12.41 16.09 -14.99
N TRP A 82 -11.95 16.50 -16.17
CA TRP A 82 -12.26 17.81 -16.73
C TRP A 82 -13.49 17.82 -17.62
N GLY A 83 -13.88 16.69 -18.21
CA GLY A 83 -15.01 16.63 -19.14
C GLY A 83 -14.86 17.70 -20.23
N GLU A 84 -15.88 18.55 -20.37
CA GLU A 84 -15.73 19.84 -21.05
C GLU A 84 -15.02 20.84 -20.12
N PRO A 85 -13.78 21.28 -20.44
CA PRO A 85 -13.01 22.09 -19.53
C PRO A 85 -13.71 23.43 -19.23
N SER A 86 -13.79 23.76 -17.95
CA SER A 86 -14.28 25.08 -17.53
C SER A 86 -13.41 26.20 -18.12
N ARG A 87 -13.94 27.42 -18.18
CA ARG A 87 -13.16 28.61 -18.62
C ARG A 87 -11.84 28.76 -17.86
N TRP A 88 -11.85 28.47 -16.56
CA TRP A 88 -10.65 28.49 -15.73
C TRP A 88 -9.64 27.42 -16.15
N THR A 89 -10.13 26.19 -16.37
CA THR A 89 -9.31 25.08 -16.86
C THR A 89 -8.72 25.38 -18.23
N MET A 90 -9.48 25.97 -19.15
CA MET A 90 -8.96 26.40 -20.45
C MET A 90 -7.85 27.44 -20.31
N MET A 91 -8.01 28.45 -19.46
CA MET A 91 -6.97 29.44 -19.21
C MET A 91 -5.68 28.82 -18.65
N LEU A 92 -5.81 27.81 -17.76
CA LEU A 92 -4.68 27.03 -17.27
C LEU A 92 -3.98 26.27 -18.39
N LEU A 93 -4.74 25.57 -19.23
CA LEU A 93 -4.22 24.79 -20.36
C LEU A 93 -3.51 25.68 -21.39
N GLU A 94 -4.08 26.84 -21.72
CA GLU A 94 -3.44 27.84 -22.59
C GLU A 94 -2.16 28.42 -21.98
N GLY A 95 -2.14 28.62 -20.65
CA GLY A 95 -0.94 29.00 -19.91
C GLY A 95 0.16 27.94 -20.00
N LEU A 96 -0.20 26.67 -19.78
CA LEU A 96 0.69 25.52 -19.91
C LEU A 96 1.25 25.37 -21.32
N ALA A 97 0.38 25.46 -22.33
CA ALA A 97 0.76 25.36 -23.74
C ALA A 97 1.79 26.41 -24.13
N ARG A 98 1.59 27.67 -23.70
CA ARG A 98 2.56 28.76 -23.93
C ARG A 98 3.86 28.57 -23.16
N HIS A 99 3.78 28.17 -21.89
CA HIS A 99 4.97 28.05 -21.03
C HIS A 99 5.86 26.88 -21.47
N TYR A 100 5.28 25.72 -21.78
CA TYR A 100 6.02 24.53 -22.18
C TYR A 100 6.13 24.33 -23.70
N ASN A 101 5.59 25.27 -24.49
CA ASN A 101 5.61 25.30 -25.95
C ASN A 101 5.14 23.97 -26.58
N PHE A 102 3.91 23.56 -26.26
CA PHE A 102 3.25 22.41 -26.88
C PHE A 102 1.90 22.81 -27.48
N ASP A 103 1.46 22.03 -28.47
CA ASP A 103 0.18 22.23 -29.13
C ASP A 103 -0.94 21.52 -28.34
N LEU A 104 -1.93 22.31 -27.93
CA LEU A 104 -3.05 21.85 -27.11
C LEU A 104 -4.08 21.06 -27.92
N ASP A 105 -4.10 21.24 -29.24
CA ASP A 105 -5.04 20.58 -30.17
C ASP A 105 -4.53 19.20 -30.62
N LEU A 106 -3.32 18.81 -30.23
CA LEU A 106 -2.81 17.46 -30.48
C LEU A 106 -3.59 16.42 -29.67
N PRO A 107 -3.87 15.24 -30.25
CA PRO A 107 -4.32 14.08 -29.49
C PRO A 107 -3.41 13.80 -28.30
N TYR A 108 -3.99 13.48 -27.14
CA TYR A 108 -3.23 13.25 -25.91
C TYR A 108 -2.12 12.21 -26.09
N ARG A 109 -2.36 11.15 -26.87
CA ARG A 109 -1.37 10.11 -27.19
C ARG A 109 -0.12 10.65 -27.88
N ASP A 110 -0.24 11.72 -28.64
CA ASP A 110 0.84 12.31 -29.44
C ASP A 110 1.62 13.38 -28.65
N LEU A 111 1.13 13.75 -27.46
CA LEU A 111 1.84 14.68 -26.57
C LEU A 111 3.18 14.09 -26.08
N PRO A 112 4.22 14.93 -25.92
CA PRO A 112 5.50 14.51 -25.37
C PRO A 112 5.35 13.91 -23.95
N PRO A 113 6.15 12.90 -23.57
CA PRO A 113 6.08 12.28 -22.24
C PRO A 113 6.23 13.26 -21.07
N LYS A 114 7.06 14.31 -21.24
CA LYS A 114 7.22 15.38 -20.25
C LYS A 114 5.91 16.15 -20.03
N ILE A 115 5.20 16.48 -21.11
CA ILE A 115 3.93 17.20 -21.05
C ILE A 115 2.84 16.33 -20.41
N LYS A 116 2.75 15.04 -20.79
CA LYS A 116 1.85 14.08 -20.15
C LYS A 116 2.07 14.01 -18.64
N LYS A 117 3.33 13.97 -18.20
CA LYS A 117 3.69 13.99 -16.77
C LYS A 117 3.24 15.29 -16.10
N ILE A 118 3.48 16.45 -16.73
CA ILE A 118 3.07 17.75 -16.19
C ILE A 118 1.54 17.82 -16.05
N ILE A 119 0.78 17.40 -17.06
CA ILE A 119 -0.69 17.37 -17.01
C ILE A 119 -1.19 16.53 -15.83
N LEU A 120 -0.60 15.35 -15.64
CA LEU A 120 -1.04 14.42 -14.61
C LEU A 120 -0.59 14.82 -13.20
N TYR A 121 0.65 15.28 -13.03
CA TYR A 121 1.29 15.43 -11.71
C TYR A 121 1.67 16.85 -11.32
N GLY A 122 1.50 17.82 -12.23
CA GLY A 122 1.74 19.22 -11.98
C GLY A 122 3.05 19.76 -12.60
N SER A 123 3.21 21.07 -12.52
CA SER A 123 4.42 21.78 -12.94
C SER A 123 5.42 21.89 -11.77
N ASP A 124 6.72 21.86 -12.10
CA ASP A 124 7.78 22.13 -11.11
C ASP A 124 8.00 23.64 -10.89
N GLU A 125 7.46 24.47 -11.78
CA GLU A 125 7.59 25.93 -11.77
C GLU A 125 6.22 26.60 -11.96
N PRO A 126 6.02 27.83 -11.45
CA PRO A 126 4.81 28.60 -11.69
C PRO A 126 4.61 28.91 -13.17
N ILE A 127 3.36 28.82 -13.63
CA ILE A 127 2.96 29.14 -15.00
C ILE A 127 2.26 30.49 -15.06
N LYS A 128 2.48 31.23 -16.14
CA LYS A 128 1.82 32.51 -16.38
C LYS A 128 0.43 32.28 -16.98
N ILE A 129 -0.60 32.63 -16.23
CA ILE A 129 -1.99 32.55 -16.65
C ILE A 129 -2.48 33.94 -17.03
N SER A 130 -3.04 34.06 -18.23
CA SER A 130 -3.64 35.31 -18.70
C SER A 130 -5.16 35.20 -18.57
N TYR A 131 -5.81 36.22 -18.01
CA TYR A 131 -7.26 36.27 -17.91
C TYR A 131 -7.83 37.53 -18.53
N SER A 132 -9.03 37.41 -19.07
CA SER A 132 -9.84 38.52 -19.54
C SER A 132 -11.19 38.53 -18.82
N ARG A 133 -11.60 39.68 -18.30
CA ARG A 133 -12.93 39.83 -17.70
C ARG A 133 -14.00 39.66 -18.78
N ARG A 134 -15.16 39.12 -18.39
CA ARG A 134 -16.30 38.85 -19.30
C ARG A 134 -16.84 40.11 -19.97
N ASP A 135 -16.70 41.26 -19.32
CA ASP A 135 -17.15 42.57 -19.78
C ASP A 135 -16.10 43.31 -20.64
N GLY A 136 -14.93 42.69 -20.88
CA GLY A 136 -13.85 43.27 -21.68
C GLY A 136 -13.08 44.41 -21.00
N THR A 137 -13.41 44.77 -19.75
CA THR A 137 -12.87 45.97 -19.09
C THR A 137 -11.52 45.77 -18.41
N GLY A 138 -11.01 44.52 -18.35
CA GLY A 138 -9.76 44.22 -17.68
C GLY A 138 -9.09 42.96 -18.17
N HIS A 139 -7.77 43.04 -18.33
CA HIS A 139 -6.87 41.92 -18.56
C HIS A 139 -5.81 41.89 -17.46
N GLY A 140 -5.33 40.71 -17.12
CA GLY A 140 -4.26 40.54 -16.14
C GLY A 140 -3.48 39.27 -16.38
N VAL A 141 -2.28 39.23 -15.83
CA VAL A 141 -1.43 38.05 -15.79
C VAL A 141 -1.03 37.81 -14.34
N PHE A 142 -1.12 36.56 -13.93
CA PHE A 142 -0.67 36.11 -12.62
C PHE A 142 0.04 34.77 -12.78
N GLU A 143 0.84 34.41 -11.80
CA GLU A 143 1.60 33.16 -11.76
C GLU A 143 0.91 32.20 -10.79
N GLU A 144 0.76 30.94 -11.20
CA GLU A 144 0.20 29.87 -10.38
C GLU A 144 0.99 28.59 -10.57
N ASP A 145 1.08 27.80 -9.51
CA ASP A 145 1.58 26.44 -9.62
C ASP A 145 0.48 25.54 -10.19
N PHE A 146 0.80 24.81 -11.26
CA PHE A 146 -0.14 23.86 -11.80
C PHE A 146 -0.09 22.58 -10.97
N GLU A 147 -1.13 22.31 -10.18
CA GLU A 147 -1.22 21.15 -9.28
C GLU A 147 -1.21 19.80 -10.00
N GLY A 148 -1.67 19.75 -11.26
CA GLY A 148 -1.88 18.50 -12.00
C GLY A 148 -3.22 17.82 -11.68
N VAL A 149 -3.70 17.00 -12.60
CA VAL A 149 -5.00 16.33 -12.48
C VAL A 149 -5.06 15.37 -11.30
N ILE A 150 -4.00 14.56 -11.10
CA ILE A 150 -3.98 13.51 -10.09
C ILE A 150 -3.93 14.10 -8.67
N PRO A 151 -2.99 15.01 -8.33
CA PRO A 151 -2.97 15.63 -7.00
C PRO A 151 -4.25 16.40 -6.72
N ASN A 152 -4.79 17.13 -7.70
CA ASN A 152 -6.06 17.86 -7.57
C ASN A 152 -7.22 16.93 -7.20
N GLN A 153 -7.37 15.82 -7.92
CA GLN A 153 -8.44 14.86 -7.65
C GLN A 153 -8.26 14.15 -6.30
N MET A 154 -7.02 13.81 -5.91
CA MET A 154 -6.75 13.23 -4.59
C MET A 154 -7.06 14.21 -3.45
N ARG A 155 -6.64 15.47 -3.57
CA ARG A 155 -6.94 16.52 -2.60
C ARG A 155 -8.44 16.73 -2.47
N ARG A 156 -9.16 16.88 -3.59
CA ARG A 156 -10.62 16.99 -3.61
C ARG A 156 -11.31 15.77 -2.97
N TYR A 157 -10.80 14.56 -3.19
CA TYR A 157 -11.33 13.34 -2.57
C TYR A 157 -11.20 13.33 -1.04
N HIS A 158 -10.11 13.88 -0.51
CA HIS A 158 -9.87 13.95 0.94
C HIS A 158 -10.60 15.12 1.60
N GLU A 159 -10.66 16.27 0.94
CA GLU A 159 -11.26 17.50 1.47
C GLU A 159 -12.79 17.57 1.31
N THR A 160 -13.37 16.87 0.33
CA THR A 160 -14.82 16.95 0.08
C THR A 160 -15.65 16.25 1.17
N GLU A 161 -16.70 16.94 1.62
CA GLU A 161 -17.77 16.36 2.44
C GLU A 161 -18.93 15.81 1.58
N SER A 162 -18.98 16.16 0.28
CA SER A 162 -20.03 15.70 -0.63
C SER A 162 -19.80 14.26 -1.08
N GLN A 163 -20.75 13.38 -0.76
CA GLN A 163 -20.75 11.98 -1.19
C GLN A 163 -20.83 11.84 -2.71
N VAL A 164 -21.56 12.73 -3.40
CA VAL A 164 -21.68 12.70 -4.86
C VAL A 164 -20.32 12.97 -5.51
N VAL A 165 -19.63 14.03 -5.06
CA VAL A 165 -18.29 14.36 -5.54
C VAL A 165 -17.30 13.23 -5.24
N ARG A 166 -17.40 12.63 -4.04
CA ARG A 166 -16.57 11.49 -3.65
C ARG A 166 -16.74 10.30 -4.61
N GLN A 167 -17.99 9.91 -4.89
CA GLN A 167 -18.31 8.81 -5.81
C GLN A 167 -17.91 9.10 -7.26
N GLU A 168 -18.01 10.35 -7.71
CA GLU A 168 -17.52 10.74 -9.04
C GLU A 168 -16.01 10.58 -9.17
N ILE A 169 -15.25 10.98 -8.14
CA ILE A 169 -13.79 10.85 -8.12
C ILE A 169 -13.38 9.37 -8.06
N GLU A 170 -14.09 8.54 -7.28
CA GLU A 170 -13.83 7.11 -7.12
C GLU A 170 -13.87 6.33 -8.45
N ARG A 171 -14.58 6.83 -9.46
CA ARG A 171 -14.59 6.23 -10.82
C ARG A 171 -13.19 6.22 -11.45
N TYR A 172 -12.36 7.19 -11.09
CA TYR A 172 -10.98 7.33 -11.57
C TYR A 172 -9.96 6.70 -10.63
N MET A 173 -10.39 6.10 -9.52
CA MET A 173 -9.49 5.49 -8.54
C MET A 173 -9.33 3.99 -8.78
N ALA A 174 -8.21 3.47 -8.31
CA ALA A 174 -7.95 2.04 -8.21
C ALA A 174 -7.38 1.71 -6.85
N ILE A 175 -7.63 0.47 -6.41
CA ILE A 175 -6.98 -0.10 -5.24
C ILE A 175 -5.58 -0.52 -5.67
N SER A 176 -4.56 0.14 -5.12
CA SER A 176 -3.14 -0.21 -5.31
C SER A 176 -2.56 -0.80 -4.01
N PRO A 177 -1.56 -1.68 -4.09
CA PRO A 177 -0.79 -2.07 -2.90
C PRO A 177 -0.15 -0.82 -2.27
N CYS A 178 -0.25 -0.70 -0.95
CA CYS A 178 0.33 0.44 -0.24
C CYS A 178 1.84 0.53 -0.53
N PRO A 179 2.37 1.66 -1.00
CA PRO A 179 3.77 1.77 -1.40
C PRO A 179 4.76 1.63 -0.24
N ALA A 180 4.34 1.89 1.00
CA ALA A 180 5.21 1.73 2.17
C ALA A 180 5.39 0.26 2.58
N CYS A 181 4.30 -0.49 2.73
CA CYS A 181 4.35 -1.89 3.18
C CYS A 181 4.28 -2.91 2.03
N LYS A 182 4.04 -2.45 0.79
CA LYS A 182 3.93 -3.25 -0.43
C LYS A 182 2.90 -4.39 -0.30
N GLY A 183 1.80 -4.11 0.39
CA GLY A 183 0.73 -5.09 0.64
C GLY A 183 0.88 -5.89 1.95
N SER A 184 2.00 -5.80 2.67
CA SER A 184 2.23 -6.62 3.87
C SER A 184 1.38 -6.26 5.08
N ARG A 185 0.75 -5.08 5.07
CA ARG A 185 -0.08 -4.52 6.15
C ARG A 185 0.68 -4.21 7.45
N LEU A 186 1.96 -4.53 7.54
CA LEU A 186 2.73 -4.48 8.78
C LEU A 186 3.81 -3.40 8.75
N LYS A 187 4.25 -2.97 9.94
CA LYS A 187 5.41 -2.11 10.10
C LYS A 187 6.71 -2.82 9.69
N PRO A 188 7.74 -2.09 9.22
CA PRO A 188 9.03 -2.66 8.86
C PRO A 188 9.68 -3.46 10.00
N GLN A 189 9.50 -3.05 11.25
CA GLN A 189 10.04 -3.71 12.43
C GLN A 189 9.48 -5.13 12.58
N SER A 190 8.18 -5.32 12.37
CA SER A 190 7.53 -6.63 12.41
C SER A 190 8.01 -7.55 11.29
N LEU A 191 8.28 -6.98 10.10
CA LEU A 191 8.79 -7.72 8.93
C LEU A 191 10.28 -8.04 9.02
N ALA A 192 11.02 -7.37 9.91
CA ALA A 192 12.43 -7.66 10.17
C ALA A 192 12.61 -8.98 10.94
N ILE A 193 11.59 -9.41 11.69
CA ILE A 193 11.62 -10.67 12.46
C ILE A 193 11.36 -11.84 11.51
N LYS A 194 12.30 -12.78 11.49
CA LYS A 194 12.34 -13.89 10.53
C LYS A 194 12.51 -15.24 11.21
N ILE A 195 11.83 -16.23 10.67
CA ILE A 195 12.01 -17.65 11.00
C ILE A 195 12.63 -18.32 9.77
N ARG A 196 13.83 -18.88 9.92
CA ARG A 196 14.61 -19.48 8.80
C ARG A 196 14.68 -18.56 7.56
N GLY A 197 14.87 -17.27 7.78
CA GLY A 197 15.01 -16.26 6.71
C GLY A 197 13.70 -15.73 6.11
N LYS A 198 12.53 -16.24 6.52
CA LYS A 198 11.21 -15.76 6.08
C LYS A 198 10.51 -14.98 7.19
N ASN A 199 9.97 -13.81 6.89
CA ASN A 199 9.10 -13.09 7.83
C ASN A 199 7.65 -13.62 7.77
N ILE A 200 6.78 -13.07 8.62
CA ILE A 200 5.37 -13.49 8.67
C ILE A 200 4.65 -13.29 7.32
N TYR A 201 4.92 -12.19 6.61
CA TYR A 201 4.28 -11.90 5.35
C TYR A 201 4.74 -12.85 4.23
N ASP A 202 6.04 -13.18 4.20
CA ASP A 202 6.60 -14.17 3.27
C ASP A 202 5.93 -15.53 3.43
N LEU A 203 5.60 -15.92 4.67
CA LEU A 203 4.90 -17.17 4.97
C LEU A 203 3.41 -17.13 4.65
N THR A 204 2.76 -15.97 4.75
CA THR A 204 1.35 -15.85 4.38
C THR A 204 1.10 -15.78 2.88
N ARG A 205 2.10 -15.36 2.10
CA ARG A 205 2.03 -15.21 0.63
C ARG A 205 2.32 -16.47 -0.17
N VAL A 206 2.91 -17.49 0.44
CA VAL A 206 3.09 -18.78 -0.22
C VAL A 206 1.79 -19.56 -0.17
N SER A 207 1.65 -20.55 -1.06
CA SER A 207 0.51 -21.44 -1.04
C SER A 207 0.41 -22.19 0.29
N ILE A 208 -0.79 -22.60 0.69
CA ILE A 208 -0.99 -23.43 1.89
C ILE A 208 -0.14 -24.69 1.85
N LYS A 209 0.04 -25.29 0.66
CA LYS A 209 0.95 -26.43 0.43
C LYS A 209 2.39 -26.10 0.84
N GLU A 210 2.92 -24.99 0.36
CA GLU A 210 4.28 -24.53 0.65
C GLU A 210 4.45 -24.11 2.11
N ALA A 211 3.48 -23.37 2.68
CA ALA A 211 3.48 -23.00 4.09
C ALA A 211 3.51 -24.24 4.99
N ARG A 212 2.71 -25.26 4.68
CA ARG A 212 2.72 -26.53 5.40
C ARG A 212 4.06 -27.25 5.27
N GLY A 213 4.64 -27.27 4.07
CA GLY A 213 5.98 -27.81 3.82
C GLY A 213 7.06 -27.08 4.61
N PHE A 214 6.96 -25.76 4.79
CA PHE A 214 7.87 -24.97 5.60
C PHE A 214 7.83 -25.40 7.07
N PHE A 215 6.64 -25.48 7.68
CA PHE A 215 6.51 -25.88 9.09
C PHE A 215 6.90 -27.34 9.34
N ALA A 216 6.65 -28.24 8.39
CA ALA A 216 7.08 -29.63 8.48
C ALA A 216 8.62 -29.78 8.49
N ASN A 217 9.33 -28.88 7.80
CA ASN A 217 10.79 -28.90 7.66
C ASN A 217 11.49 -27.85 8.55
N LEU A 218 10.78 -27.21 9.48
CA LEU A 218 11.33 -26.11 10.28
C LEU A 218 12.52 -26.57 11.17
N GLY A 219 12.49 -27.84 11.60
CA GLY A 219 13.55 -28.49 12.35
C GLY A 219 13.81 -27.80 13.69
N LEU A 220 12.79 -27.73 14.54
CA LEU A 220 12.90 -27.19 15.90
C LEU A 220 13.67 -28.19 16.79
N SER A 221 14.51 -27.68 17.70
CA SER A 221 15.26 -28.50 18.64
C SER A 221 15.50 -27.78 19.97
N GLY A 222 15.80 -28.55 21.01
CA GLY A 222 16.16 -28.02 22.33
C GLY A 222 15.09 -27.10 22.94
N ARG A 223 15.45 -25.84 23.17
CA ARG A 223 14.56 -24.83 23.78
C ARG A 223 13.39 -24.48 22.85
N ASP A 224 13.62 -24.38 21.55
CA ASP A 224 12.62 -23.90 20.60
C ASP A 224 11.48 -24.91 20.43
N GLU A 225 11.79 -26.20 20.44
CA GLU A 225 10.76 -27.26 20.40
C GLU A 225 9.87 -27.22 21.65
N LYS A 226 10.45 -26.96 22.83
CA LYS A 226 9.68 -26.86 24.09
C LYS A 226 8.72 -25.67 24.09
N ILE A 227 9.08 -24.57 23.44
CA ILE A 227 8.29 -23.33 23.42
C ILE A 227 7.27 -23.34 22.27
N ALA A 228 7.70 -23.71 21.07
CA ALA A 228 6.94 -23.54 19.84
C ALA A 228 6.41 -24.86 19.24
N GLY A 229 6.78 -26.03 19.79
CA GLY A 229 6.42 -27.34 19.24
C GLY A 229 4.91 -27.57 19.17
N GLU A 230 4.17 -27.27 20.24
CA GLU A 230 2.70 -27.39 20.23
C GLU A 230 2.04 -26.40 19.26
N LEU A 231 2.54 -25.16 19.20
CA LEU A 231 2.06 -24.14 18.25
C LEU A 231 2.27 -24.59 16.80
N CYS A 232 3.45 -25.13 16.48
CA CYS A 232 3.74 -25.63 15.14
C CYS A 232 2.85 -26.82 14.77
N LYS A 233 2.57 -27.73 15.71
CA LYS A 233 1.62 -28.83 15.50
C LYS A 233 0.22 -28.33 15.18
N GLU A 234 -0.27 -27.32 15.90
CA GLU A 234 -1.59 -26.73 15.65
C GLU A 234 -1.66 -26.02 14.30
N ILE A 235 -0.61 -25.27 13.92
CA ILE A 235 -0.52 -24.64 12.59
C ILE A 235 -0.57 -25.71 11.48
N MET A 236 0.28 -26.74 11.59
CA MET A 236 0.30 -27.84 10.60
C MET A 236 -1.03 -28.57 10.50
N LYS A 237 -1.73 -28.76 11.63
CA LYS A 237 -3.06 -29.37 11.68
C LYS A 237 -4.08 -28.53 10.90
N ARG A 238 -4.14 -27.21 11.12
CA ARG A 238 -5.04 -26.28 10.40
C ARG A 238 -4.75 -26.21 8.91
N LEU A 239 -3.49 -26.06 8.53
CA LEU A 239 -3.07 -26.10 7.12
C LEU A 239 -3.41 -27.47 6.48
N GLY A 240 -3.31 -28.55 7.25
CA GLY A 240 -3.72 -29.89 6.86
C GLY A 240 -5.21 -30.00 6.55
N PHE A 241 -6.09 -29.35 7.32
CA PHE A 241 -7.52 -29.32 7.01
C PHE A 241 -7.83 -28.59 5.71
N LEU A 242 -7.19 -27.44 5.49
CA LEU A 242 -7.32 -26.69 4.23
C LEU A 242 -6.84 -27.51 3.02
N THR A 243 -5.74 -28.26 3.18
CA THR A 243 -5.26 -29.19 2.15
C THR A 243 -6.30 -30.28 1.86
N LYS A 244 -6.91 -30.87 2.89
CA LYS A 244 -7.90 -31.97 2.75
C LYS A 244 -9.16 -31.53 2.00
N VAL A 245 -9.56 -30.26 2.13
CA VAL A 245 -10.69 -29.70 1.39
C VAL A 245 -10.28 -29.11 0.03
N GLY A 246 -9.07 -29.39 -0.46
CA GLY A 246 -8.62 -28.97 -1.79
C GLY A 246 -8.38 -27.45 -1.91
N LEU A 247 -7.92 -26.81 -0.84
CA LEU A 247 -7.52 -25.40 -0.83
C LEU A 247 -6.00 -25.24 -0.69
N ASP A 248 -5.21 -26.21 -1.13
CA ASP A 248 -3.76 -26.19 -0.96
C ASP A 248 -3.04 -25.15 -1.84
N TYR A 249 -3.71 -24.66 -2.90
CA TYR A 249 -3.18 -23.67 -3.85
C TYR A 249 -3.38 -22.21 -3.43
N ILE A 250 -4.31 -21.91 -2.53
CA ILE A 250 -4.55 -20.52 -2.08
C ILE A 250 -3.48 -20.09 -1.07
N THR A 251 -3.31 -18.79 -0.90
CA THR A 251 -2.40 -18.18 0.08
C THR A 251 -3.18 -17.71 1.31
N LEU A 252 -2.51 -17.55 2.45
CA LEU A 252 -3.14 -17.08 3.69
C LEU A 252 -3.41 -15.57 3.69
N ASP A 253 -2.71 -14.80 2.84
CA ASP A 253 -2.90 -13.35 2.69
C ASP A 253 -4.01 -12.98 1.69
N ARG A 254 -4.60 -13.97 1.00
CA ARG A 254 -5.67 -13.74 0.03
C ARG A 254 -6.91 -13.16 0.72
N ALA A 255 -7.43 -12.08 0.16
CA ALA A 255 -8.61 -11.40 0.69
C ALA A 255 -9.86 -12.27 0.55
N THR A 256 -10.68 -12.34 1.61
CA THR A 256 -11.85 -13.22 1.70
C THR A 256 -12.91 -12.92 0.63
N ASP A 257 -13.06 -11.65 0.26
CA ASP A 257 -13.95 -11.16 -0.79
C ASP A 257 -13.56 -11.63 -2.20
N SER A 258 -12.30 -11.99 -2.41
CA SER A 258 -11.80 -12.55 -3.67
C SER A 258 -12.00 -14.06 -3.81
N LEU A 259 -12.51 -14.73 -2.78
CA LEU A 259 -12.78 -16.17 -2.81
C LEU A 259 -14.08 -16.44 -3.58
N SER A 260 -14.08 -17.50 -4.38
CA SER A 260 -15.31 -18.03 -4.95
C SER A 260 -16.21 -18.60 -3.85
N ALA A 261 -17.53 -18.65 -4.09
CA ALA A 261 -18.48 -19.22 -3.14
C ALA A 261 -18.10 -20.66 -2.70
N GLY A 262 -17.59 -21.46 -3.63
CA GLY A 262 -17.10 -22.82 -3.33
C GLY A 262 -15.84 -22.83 -2.47
N GLU A 263 -14.90 -21.89 -2.67
CA GLU A 263 -13.72 -21.75 -1.80
C GLU A 263 -14.12 -21.33 -0.39
N GLU A 264 -14.99 -20.33 -0.26
CA GLU A 264 -15.47 -19.84 1.03
C GLU A 264 -16.15 -20.94 1.85
N GLN A 265 -17.03 -21.73 1.21
CA GLN A 265 -17.67 -22.87 1.86
C GLN A 265 -16.65 -23.89 2.37
N ARG A 266 -15.59 -24.18 1.60
CA ARG A 266 -14.54 -25.11 1.99
C ARG A 266 -13.66 -24.56 3.12
N VAL A 267 -13.39 -23.25 3.15
CA VAL A 267 -12.73 -22.60 4.30
C VAL A 267 -13.57 -22.76 5.57
N ARG A 268 -14.88 -22.51 5.49
CA ARG A 268 -15.80 -22.70 6.62
C ARG A 268 -15.82 -24.16 7.11
N LEU A 269 -15.87 -25.12 6.19
CA LEU A 269 -15.80 -26.55 6.52
C LEU A 269 -14.47 -26.91 7.22
N ALA A 270 -13.33 -26.44 6.70
CA ALA A 270 -12.03 -26.67 7.33
C ALA A 270 -11.96 -26.10 8.75
N ASN A 271 -12.54 -24.91 8.98
CA ASN A 271 -12.64 -24.32 10.31
C ASN A 271 -13.51 -25.15 11.26
N GLN A 272 -14.66 -25.66 10.80
CA GLN A 272 -15.55 -26.51 11.62
C GLN A 272 -14.89 -27.83 12.03
N ILE A 273 -14.14 -28.45 11.12
CA ILE A 273 -13.35 -29.66 11.42
C ILE A 273 -12.25 -29.32 12.44
N GLY A 274 -11.67 -28.12 12.36
CA GLY A 274 -10.64 -27.65 13.28
C GLY A 274 -11.12 -27.26 14.67
N SER A 275 -12.34 -26.71 14.79
CA SER A 275 -12.93 -26.28 16.07
C SER A 275 -13.57 -27.42 16.89
N GLY A 276 -13.52 -28.66 16.40
CA GLY A 276 -14.10 -29.81 17.09
C GLY A 276 -15.63 -29.74 17.21
N LEU A 277 -16.32 -29.17 16.20
CA LEU A 277 -17.78 -29.01 16.15
C LEU A 277 -18.40 -28.07 17.21
N VAL A 278 -17.60 -27.24 17.89
CA VAL A 278 -18.14 -26.16 18.73
C VAL A 278 -18.64 -25.02 17.82
N GLY A 279 -19.94 -24.73 17.85
CA GLY A 279 -20.58 -23.66 17.05
C GLY A 279 -21.35 -24.11 15.80
N VAL A 280 -21.77 -25.38 15.72
CA VAL A 280 -22.47 -25.97 14.54
C VAL A 280 -23.99 -25.80 14.59
N LEU A 281 -24.51 -24.84 15.37
CA LEU A 281 -25.93 -24.49 15.35
C LEU A 281 -26.06 -23.05 14.84
N TYR A 282 -26.50 -22.89 13.59
CA TYR A 282 -27.72 -22.21 13.15
C TYR A 282 -27.84 -22.32 11.62
#